data_AF-A0A0J7J518-F1
#
_entry.id   AF-A0A0J7J518-F1
#
_cell.length_a   1.000
_cell.length_b   1.000
_cell.length_c   1.000
_cell.angle_alpha   90.00
_cell.angle_beta   90.00
_cell.angle_gamma   90.00
#
_symmetry.space_group_name_H-M   'P 1'
#
loop_
_entity.id
_entity.type
_entity.pdbx_description
1 polymer ?
#
loop_
_entity_poly.entity_id
_entity_poly.type
_entity_poly.pdbx_seq_one_letter_code
_entity_poly.pdbx_strand_id
1 'polypeptide(L)'
;MEARICIEDELAAIAQKLSELEREKAALLSRRNELHASAQGSSPTQLTPKQKAELFRNLFRGRQDVYAVRWQGSGGRSGYAVACENEWVPGICQKPRIKCGECPHKKFKPLDFSAVYDHLSGKHVAGLYPLLWDSSCYLLAVDFDKEDWRADVRALAQACRDEGIPYLVEISRSGAGAHLWVFFSESFMLRPLSVKP
;
A
#
# COMPACT_ATOMS: atom_id res chain seq x y z
N MET A 1 57.38 47.38 -8.40
CA MET A 1 57.16 46.33 -9.40
C MET A 1 56.62 45.06 -8.73
N GLU A 2 57.23 44.62 -7.63
CA GLU A 2 56.81 43.45 -6.83
C GLU A 2 55.36 43.52 -6.29
N ALA A 3 54.93 44.66 -5.73
CA ALA A 3 53.55 44.80 -5.22
C ALA A 3 52.46 44.73 -6.32
N ARG A 4 52.81 45.02 -7.58
CA ARG A 4 51.87 44.99 -8.72
C ARG A 4 51.69 43.56 -9.24
N ILE A 5 52.78 42.77 -9.21
CA ILE A 5 52.79 41.33 -9.52
C ILE A 5 51.92 40.57 -8.49
N CYS A 6 52.02 40.91 -7.21
CA CYS A 6 51.23 40.25 -6.15
C CYS A 6 49.70 40.49 -6.28
N ILE A 7 49.28 41.66 -6.77
CA ILE A 7 47.86 41.96 -7.00
C ILE A 7 47.34 41.22 -8.25
N GLU A 8 48.16 41.12 -9.29
CA GLU A 8 47.80 40.40 -10.52
C GLU A 8 47.61 38.90 -10.25
N ASP A 9 48.47 38.30 -9.41
CA ASP A 9 48.35 36.90 -8.98
C ASP A 9 47.08 36.66 -8.14
N GLU A 10 46.75 37.59 -7.23
CA GLU A 10 45.54 37.49 -6.41
C GLU A 10 44.26 37.66 -7.23
N LEU A 11 44.26 38.57 -8.22
CA LEU A 11 43.16 38.72 -9.17
C LEU A 11 42.97 37.46 -10.02
N ALA A 12 44.06 36.82 -10.45
CA ALA A 12 44.00 35.57 -11.20
C ALA A 12 43.43 34.42 -10.34
N ALA A 13 43.85 34.31 -9.07
CA ALA A 13 43.32 33.32 -8.14
C ALA A 13 41.82 33.52 -7.87
N ILE A 14 41.37 34.76 -7.70
CA ILE A 14 39.94 35.08 -7.53
C ILE A 14 39.15 34.73 -8.79
N ALA A 15 39.66 35.06 -9.97
CA ALA A 15 39.00 34.72 -11.24
C ALA A 15 38.82 33.21 -11.41
N GLN A 16 39.84 32.42 -11.06
CA GLN A 16 39.77 30.97 -11.08
C GLN A 16 38.71 30.44 -10.09
N LYS A 17 38.64 31.02 -8.89
CA LYS A 17 37.66 30.61 -7.87
C LYS A 17 36.23 30.95 -8.29
N LEU A 18 36.01 32.11 -8.91
CA LEU A 18 34.71 32.50 -9.46
C LEU A 18 34.26 31.52 -10.54
N SER A 19 35.14 31.12 -11.46
CA SER A 19 34.82 30.15 -12.51
C SER A 19 34.43 28.78 -11.95
N GLU A 20 35.11 28.32 -10.90
CA GLU A 20 34.78 27.06 -10.22
C GLU A 20 33.39 27.11 -9.56
N LEU A 21 33.09 28.19 -8.84
CA LEU A 21 31.80 28.41 -8.19
C LEU A 21 30.65 28.54 -9.19
N GLU A 22 30.89 29.15 -10.35
CA GLU A 22 29.89 29.23 -11.42
C GLU A 22 29.55 27.86 -11.99
N ARG A 23 30.56 26.99 -12.17
CA ARG A 23 30.36 25.60 -12.61
C ARG A 23 29.56 24.79 -11.57
N GLU A 24 29.89 24.93 -10.30
CA GLU A 24 29.17 24.26 -9.21
C GLU A 24 27.71 24.75 -9.13
N LYS A 25 27.50 26.06 -9.20
CA LYS A 25 26.16 26.67 -9.24
C LYS A 25 25.34 26.14 -10.42
N ALA A 26 25.94 26.03 -11.60
CA ALA A 26 25.27 25.48 -12.78
C ALA A 26 24.85 24.02 -12.57
N ALA A 27 25.74 23.19 -12.00
CA ALA A 27 25.43 21.79 -11.67
C ALA A 27 24.29 21.67 -10.65
N LEU A 28 24.31 22.48 -9.58
CA LEU A 28 23.27 22.51 -8.56
C LEU A 28 21.92 22.98 -9.12
N LEU A 29 21.91 24.00 -10.00
CA LEU A 29 20.69 24.47 -10.65
C LEU A 29 20.10 23.40 -11.57
N SER A 30 20.94 22.70 -12.33
CA SER A 30 20.48 21.58 -13.16
C SER A 30 19.87 20.47 -12.29
N ARG A 31 20.55 20.06 -11.22
CA ARG A 31 20.04 19.04 -10.29
C ARG A 31 18.73 19.47 -9.62
N ARG A 32 18.64 20.73 -9.18
CA ARG A 32 17.41 21.30 -8.63
C ARG A 32 16.27 21.24 -9.65
N ASN A 33 16.53 21.59 -10.90
CA ASN A 33 15.50 21.57 -11.95
C ASN A 33 15.05 20.13 -12.26
N GLU A 34 15.95 19.15 -12.28
CA GLU A 34 15.59 17.72 -12.40
C GLU A 34 14.70 17.25 -11.24
N LEU A 35 15.05 17.63 -10.01
CA LEU A 35 14.26 17.29 -8.81
C LEU A 35 12.89 17.97 -8.85
N HIS A 36 12.81 19.23 -9.28
CA HIS A 36 11.55 19.94 -9.46
C HIS A 36 10.70 19.34 -10.58
N ALA A 37 11.28 18.96 -11.72
CA ALA A 37 10.56 18.27 -12.79
C ALA A 37 10.01 16.92 -12.32
N SER A 38 10.81 16.16 -11.56
CA SER A 38 10.39 14.90 -10.93
C SER A 38 9.27 15.10 -9.90
N ALA A 39 9.28 16.21 -9.16
CA ALA A 39 8.23 16.57 -8.21
C ALA A 39 6.96 17.13 -8.88
N GLN A 40 7.09 17.80 -10.04
CA GLN A 40 5.97 18.38 -10.80
C GLN A 40 5.28 17.37 -11.75
N GLY A 41 5.88 16.19 -11.99
CA GLY A 41 5.24 15.07 -12.67
C GLY A 41 4.07 14.44 -11.90
N SER A 42 3.79 14.88 -10.67
CA SER A 42 2.66 14.41 -9.86
C SER A 42 1.95 15.57 -9.17
N SER A 43 1.21 16.38 -9.91
CA SER A 43 0.03 17.03 -9.33
C SER A 43 -0.84 15.91 -8.75
N PRO A 44 -1.13 15.86 -7.43
CA PRO A 44 -1.99 14.82 -6.91
C PRO A 44 -3.34 14.99 -7.61
N THR A 45 -3.64 14.11 -8.56
CA THR A 45 -4.95 14.07 -9.18
C THR A 45 -5.91 13.90 -8.02
N GLN A 46 -6.70 14.94 -7.71
CA GLN A 46 -7.69 14.83 -6.66
C GLN A 46 -8.75 13.85 -7.14
N LEU A 47 -8.58 12.58 -6.76
CA LEU A 47 -9.52 11.53 -7.08
C LEU A 47 -10.81 11.81 -6.32
N THR A 48 -11.92 11.81 -7.04
CA THR A 48 -13.25 11.78 -6.44
C THR A 48 -13.41 10.54 -5.55
N PRO A 49 -14.33 10.52 -4.58
CA PRO A 49 -14.57 9.32 -3.77
C PRO A 49 -14.91 8.09 -4.62
N LYS A 50 -15.58 8.28 -5.76
CA LYS A 50 -15.85 7.22 -6.74
C LYS A 50 -14.56 6.64 -7.31
N GLN A 51 -13.68 7.51 -7.84
CA GLN A 51 -12.39 7.10 -8.39
C GLN A 51 -11.48 6.45 -7.34
N LYS A 52 -11.50 6.91 -6.08
CA LYS A 52 -10.77 6.29 -4.97
C LYS A 52 -11.25 4.87 -4.70
N ALA A 53 -12.57 4.66 -4.63
CA ALA A 53 -13.14 3.34 -4.41
C ALA A 53 -12.88 2.40 -5.60
N GLU A 54 -12.99 2.90 -6.84
CA GLU A 54 -12.65 2.12 -8.04
C GLU A 54 -11.17 1.74 -8.07
N LEU A 55 -10.26 2.68 -7.77
CA LEU A 55 -8.83 2.41 -7.66
C LEU A 55 -8.56 1.34 -6.59
N PHE A 56 -9.15 1.48 -5.40
CA PHE A 56 -8.99 0.50 -4.32
C PHE A 56 -9.48 -0.88 -4.75
N ARG A 57 -10.63 -0.98 -5.41
CA ARG A 57 -11.18 -2.25 -5.94
C ARG A 57 -10.31 -2.87 -7.03
N ASN A 58 -9.63 -2.05 -7.83
CA ASN A 58 -8.74 -2.52 -8.88
C ASN A 58 -7.40 -3.04 -8.34
N LEU A 59 -6.92 -2.51 -7.21
CA LEU A 59 -5.73 -3.01 -6.52
C LEU A 59 -6.07 -4.24 -5.67
N PHE A 60 -7.04 -4.12 -4.77
CA PHE A 60 -7.43 -5.17 -3.83
C PHE A 60 -8.50 -6.10 -4.42
N ARG A 61 -8.13 -6.79 -5.51
CA ARG A 61 -9.00 -7.72 -6.23
C ARG A 61 -9.02 -9.10 -5.56
N GLY A 62 -10.21 -9.63 -5.40
CA GLY A 62 -10.49 -10.97 -4.88
C GLY A 62 -11.93 -11.34 -5.16
N ARG A 63 -12.56 -12.10 -4.26
CA ARG A 63 -13.98 -12.42 -4.33
C ARG A 63 -14.84 -11.16 -4.28
N GLN A 64 -15.74 -11.03 -5.25
CA GLN A 64 -16.63 -9.86 -5.36
C GLN A 64 -18.03 -10.11 -4.77
N ASP A 65 -18.41 -11.36 -4.58
CA ASP A 65 -19.71 -11.76 -4.07
C ASP A 65 -19.75 -11.90 -2.54
N VAL A 66 -18.61 -11.72 -1.86
CA VAL A 66 -18.50 -11.84 -0.41
C VAL A 66 -17.32 -11.02 0.13
N TYR A 67 -17.49 -10.42 1.30
CA TYR A 67 -16.41 -9.82 2.09
C TYR A 67 -16.63 -10.09 3.58
N ALA A 68 -15.60 -9.84 4.40
CA ALA A 68 -15.70 -9.92 5.84
C ALA A 68 -15.89 -8.54 6.46
N VAL A 69 -16.61 -8.43 7.56
CA VAL A 69 -16.68 -7.22 8.39
C VAL A 69 -15.97 -7.49 9.70
N ARG A 70 -15.12 -6.55 10.13
CA ARG A 70 -14.54 -6.59 11.46
C ARG A 70 -15.59 -6.29 12.52
N TRP A 71 -15.63 -7.09 13.57
CA TRP A 71 -16.42 -6.81 14.77
C TRP A 71 -15.49 -6.66 15.98
N GLN A 72 -15.98 -5.95 17.00
CA GLN A 72 -15.32 -5.77 18.28
C GLN A 72 -16.35 -5.95 19.39
N GLY A 73 -16.07 -6.88 20.31
CA GLY A 73 -16.92 -7.15 21.47
C GLY A 73 -16.53 -6.29 22.67
N SER A 74 -17.38 -6.30 23.68
CA SER A 74 -17.21 -5.53 24.93
C SER A 74 -15.97 -5.92 25.75
N GLY A 75 -15.45 -7.15 25.60
CA GLY A 75 -14.27 -7.65 26.32
C GLY A 75 -12.95 -7.50 25.58
N GLY A 76 -12.80 -6.50 24.69
CA GLY A 76 -11.58 -6.29 23.90
C GLY A 76 -11.34 -7.31 22.77
N ARG A 77 -12.09 -8.41 22.74
CA ARG A 77 -12.07 -9.39 21.64
C ARG A 77 -12.50 -8.72 20.34
N SER A 78 -11.80 -9.06 19.27
CA SER A 78 -12.18 -8.65 17.93
C SER A 78 -11.88 -9.75 16.93
N GLY A 79 -12.51 -9.66 15.77
CA GLY A 79 -12.30 -10.61 14.71
C GLY A 79 -13.03 -10.17 13.45
N TYR A 80 -13.05 -11.07 12.46
CA TYR A 80 -13.74 -10.86 11.20
C TYR A 80 -14.85 -11.90 11.07
N ALA A 81 -15.98 -11.49 10.50
CA ALA A 81 -17.09 -12.37 10.18
C ALA A 81 -17.59 -12.06 8.77
N VAL A 82 -18.10 -13.07 8.05
CA VAL A 82 -18.67 -12.87 6.72
C VAL A 82 -19.84 -11.88 6.78
N ALA A 83 -19.82 -10.87 5.92
CA ALA A 83 -20.90 -9.90 5.77
C ALA A 83 -22.15 -10.60 5.21
N CYS A 84 -23.26 -10.50 5.93
CA CYS A 84 -24.51 -11.17 5.56
C CYS A 84 -25.69 -10.20 5.68
N GLU A 85 -26.57 -10.17 4.67
CA GLU A 85 -27.80 -9.38 4.70
C GLU A 85 -28.77 -9.86 5.78
N ASN A 86 -28.82 -11.17 5.99
CA ASN A 86 -29.71 -11.79 6.96
C ASN A 86 -29.14 -11.77 8.38
N GLU A 87 -27.97 -11.17 8.62
CA GLU A 87 -27.35 -11.20 9.95
C GLU A 87 -28.28 -10.65 11.03
N TRP A 88 -28.45 -11.41 12.12
CA TRP A 88 -29.34 -11.08 13.25
C TRP A 88 -30.83 -10.92 12.93
N VAL A 89 -31.29 -11.24 11.71
CA VAL A 89 -32.72 -11.21 11.38
C VAL A 89 -33.45 -12.33 12.13
N PRO A 90 -34.40 -12.01 13.02
CA PRO A 90 -35.13 -13.01 13.80
C PRO A 90 -35.87 -14.01 12.91
N GLY A 91 -35.80 -15.30 13.25
CA GLY A 91 -36.44 -16.37 12.48
C GLY A 91 -35.71 -16.78 11.19
N ILE A 92 -34.68 -16.04 10.75
CA ILE A 92 -33.89 -16.36 9.56
C ILE A 92 -32.44 -16.69 9.95
N CYS A 93 -31.79 -15.79 10.69
CA CYS A 93 -30.44 -16.01 11.17
C CYS A 93 -30.46 -16.82 12.46
N GLN A 94 -29.58 -17.80 12.53
CA GLN A 94 -29.45 -18.69 13.68
C GLN A 94 -28.31 -18.26 14.61
N LYS A 95 -27.78 -17.04 14.47
CA LYS A 95 -26.84 -16.47 15.46
C LYS A 95 -27.56 -16.31 16.82
N PRO A 96 -26.85 -16.52 17.95
CA PRO A 96 -25.42 -16.80 18.06
C PRO A 96 -25.06 -18.30 17.93
N ARG A 97 -26.03 -19.21 17.68
CA ARG A 97 -25.79 -20.67 17.70
C ARG A 97 -24.84 -21.14 16.59
N ILE A 98 -24.93 -20.54 15.40
CA ILE A 98 -24.05 -20.84 14.25
C ILE A 98 -23.52 -19.56 13.61
N LYS A 99 -22.39 -19.66 12.89
CA LYS A 99 -21.80 -18.54 12.16
C LYS A 99 -22.55 -18.30 10.84
N CYS A 100 -22.54 -17.05 10.35
CA CYS A 100 -23.17 -16.72 9.06
C CYS A 100 -22.59 -17.51 7.87
N GLY A 101 -21.31 -17.88 7.89
CA GLY A 101 -20.72 -18.70 6.82
C GLY A 101 -21.31 -20.12 6.72
N GLU A 102 -21.79 -20.64 7.84
CA GLU A 102 -22.36 -21.98 8.00
C GLU A 102 -23.90 -21.97 7.99
N CYS A 103 -24.53 -20.80 8.04
CA CYS A 103 -25.98 -20.66 8.10
C CYS A 103 -26.66 -21.10 6.78
N PRO A 104 -27.68 -21.99 6.82
CA PRO A 104 -28.44 -22.37 5.62
C PRO A 104 -29.14 -21.19 4.93
N HIS A 105 -29.54 -20.17 5.69
CA HIS A 105 -30.19 -18.95 5.18
C HIS A 105 -29.19 -17.80 4.98
N LYS A 106 -27.90 -18.11 4.77
CA LYS A 106 -26.90 -17.07 4.50
C LYS A 106 -27.20 -16.35 3.19
N LYS A 107 -27.09 -15.03 3.21
CA LYS A 107 -27.17 -14.17 2.03
C LYS A 107 -26.00 -13.20 2.10
N PHE A 108 -24.90 -13.54 1.45
CA PHE A 108 -23.66 -12.77 1.53
C PHE A 108 -23.79 -11.42 0.83
N LYS A 109 -23.20 -10.39 1.43
CA LYS A 109 -23.14 -9.06 0.82
C LYS A 109 -21.96 -9.02 -0.16
N PRO A 110 -22.14 -8.51 -1.39
CA PRO A 110 -21.05 -8.34 -2.34
C PRO A 110 -20.08 -7.24 -1.91
N LEU A 111 -18.82 -7.32 -2.34
CA LEU A 111 -17.82 -6.27 -2.19
C LEU A 111 -18.00 -5.20 -3.30
N ASP A 112 -19.12 -4.48 -3.20
CA ASP A 112 -19.52 -3.45 -4.15
C ASP A 112 -18.93 -2.06 -3.82
N PHE A 113 -19.35 -1.03 -4.56
CA PHE A 113 -18.93 0.34 -4.31
C PHE A 113 -19.29 0.82 -2.91
N SER A 114 -20.49 0.50 -2.40
CA SER A 114 -20.93 0.95 -1.08
C SER A 114 -20.09 0.32 0.02
N ALA A 115 -19.83 -0.99 -0.06
CA ALA A 115 -19.00 -1.71 0.90
C ALA A 115 -17.58 -1.11 0.98
N VAL A 116 -16.97 -0.79 -0.17
CA VAL A 116 -15.64 -0.19 -0.22
C VAL A 116 -15.66 1.28 0.21
N TYR A 117 -16.66 2.05 -0.19
CA TYR A 117 -16.81 3.43 0.25
C TYR A 117 -16.94 3.53 1.77
N ASP A 118 -17.78 2.68 2.37
CA ASP A 118 -17.97 2.63 3.82
C ASP A 118 -16.70 2.17 4.54
N HIS A 119 -15.86 1.35 3.89
CA HIS A 119 -14.55 0.97 4.41
C HIS A 119 -13.58 2.16 4.39
N LEU A 120 -13.43 2.82 3.24
CA LEU A 120 -12.50 3.94 3.08
C LEU A 120 -12.91 5.20 3.86
N SER A 121 -14.20 5.36 4.15
CA SER A 121 -14.72 6.43 5.02
C SER A 121 -14.68 6.10 6.51
N GLY A 122 -14.25 4.89 6.88
CA GLY A 122 -14.08 4.47 8.27
C GLY A 122 -15.38 4.05 8.98
N LYS A 123 -16.50 3.90 8.27
CA LYS A 123 -17.76 3.41 8.87
C LYS A 123 -17.66 1.95 9.31
N HIS A 124 -16.90 1.14 8.59
CA HIS A 124 -16.57 -0.23 8.98
C HIS A 124 -15.19 -0.64 8.46
N VAL A 125 -14.71 -1.83 8.87
CA VAL A 125 -13.49 -2.41 8.31
C VAL A 125 -13.88 -3.65 7.52
N ALA A 126 -13.74 -3.57 6.19
CA ALA A 126 -13.94 -4.69 5.29
C ALA A 126 -12.66 -5.53 5.18
N GLY A 127 -12.81 -6.85 5.22
CA GLY A 127 -11.77 -7.82 4.91
C GLY A 127 -12.02 -8.46 3.56
N LEU A 128 -10.96 -8.56 2.75
CA LEU A 128 -10.98 -9.18 1.43
C LEU A 128 -10.80 -10.70 1.55
N TYR A 129 -11.51 -11.47 0.72
CA TYR A 129 -11.16 -12.86 0.42
C TYR A 129 -10.37 -12.89 -0.91
N PRO A 130 -9.03 -12.96 -0.87
CA PRO A 130 -8.20 -12.77 -2.06
C PRO A 130 -8.21 -13.97 -3.03
N LEU A 131 -8.50 -15.16 -2.52
CA LEU A 131 -8.51 -16.40 -3.30
C LEU A 131 -9.83 -16.55 -4.08
N LEU A 132 -9.73 -16.70 -5.38
CA LEU A 132 -10.86 -16.99 -6.27
C LEU A 132 -11.24 -18.47 -6.23
N TRP A 133 -12.36 -18.81 -6.88
CA TRP A 133 -12.89 -20.17 -6.91
C TRP A 133 -11.96 -21.18 -7.58
N ASP A 134 -11.16 -20.74 -8.55
CA ASP A 134 -10.19 -21.53 -9.29
C ASP A 134 -8.80 -21.56 -8.62
N SER A 135 -8.72 -21.12 -7.36
CA SER A 135 -7.47 -20.99 -6.59
C SER A 135 -6.46 -19.99 -7.18
N SER A 136 -6.92 -19.06 -8.02
CA SER A 136 -6.12 -17.92 -8.46
C SER A 136 -6.28 -16.70 -7.55
N CYS A 137 -5.34 -15.75 -7.60
CA CYS A 137 -5.47 -14.44 -6.97
C CYS A 137 -4.76 -13.35 -7.79
N TYR A 138 -4.97 -12.08 -7.41
CA TYR A 138 -4.42 -10.91 -8.10
C TYR A 138 -3.38 -10.17 -7.27
N LEU A 139 -3.08 -10.64 -6.07
CA LEU A 139 -2.19 -9.97 -5.14
C LEU A 139 -1.43 -10.96 -4.27
N LEU A 140 -0.27 -10.51 -3.81
CA LEU A 140 0.51 -11.12 -2.74
C LEU A 140 0.54 -10.16 -1.56
N ALA A 141 0.45 -10.73 -0.37
CA ALA A 141 0.60 -10.03 0.89
C ALA A 141 1.67 -10.75 1.71
N VAL A 142 2.69 -10.02 2.13
CA VAL A 142 3.71 -10.51 3.07
C VAL A 142 3.51 -9.77 4.37
N ASP A 143 3.21 -10.50 5.44
CA ASP A 143 2.94 -9.96 6.77
C ASP A 143 4.20 -10.01 7.63
N PHE A 144 4.54 -8.88 8.24
CA PHE A 144 5.69 -8.71 9.12
C PHE A 144 5.19 -8.25 10.50
N ASP A 145 5.20 -9.16 11.48
CA ASP A 145 4.61 -8.97 12.81
C ASP A 145 5.58 -9.17 13.99
N LYS A 146 6.87 -9.42 13.70
CA LYS A 146 7.92 -9.72 14.70
C LYS A 146 8.74 -8.50 15.10
N GLU A 147 9.62 -8.67 16.10
CA GLU A 147 10.40 -7.59 16.72
C GLU A 147 11.12 -6.69 15.71
N ASP A 148 11.70 -7.27 14.65
CA ASP A 148 12.45 -6.55 13.61
C ASP A 148 11.66 -6.28 12.32
N TRP A 149 10.33 -6.28 12.37
CA TRP A 149 9.46 -6.11 11.18
C TRP A 149 9.83 -4.91 10.30
N ARG A 150 10.37 -3.83 10.91
CA ARG A 150 10.82 -2.64 10.18
C ARG A 150 12.04 -2.91 9.32
N ALA A 151 13.00 -3.67 9.83
CA ALA A 151 14.19 -4.05 9.06
C ALA A 151 13.80 -5.06 7.98
N ASP A 152 12.98 -6.04 8.33
CA ASP A 152 12.53 -7.10 7.40
C ASP A 152 11.73 -6.53 6.22
N VAL A 153 10.74 -5.68 6.48
CA VAL A 153 9.94 -5.05 5.41
C VAL A 153 10.79 -4.14 4.54
N ARG A 154 11.81 -3.47 5.10
CA ARG A 154 12.75 -2.64 4.32
C ARG A 154 13.66 -3.48 3.44
N ALA A 155 14.11 -4.63 3.93
CA ALA A 155 14.93 -5.56 3.16
C ALA A 155 14.14 -6.12 1.98
N LEU A 156 12.90 -6.58 2.19
CA LEU A 156 12.06 -7.06 1.09
C LEU A 156 11.71 -5.93 0.12
N ALA A 157 11.39 -4.73 0.63
CA ALA A 157 11.14 -3.58 -0.23
C ALA A 157 12.37 -3.19 -1.06
N GLN A 158 13.59 -3.33 -0.53
CA GLN A 158 14.82 -3.11 -1.29
C GLN A 158 14.98 -4.17 -2.39
N ALA A 159 14.78 -5.44 -2.08
CA ALA A 159 14.81 -6.50 -3.09
C ALA A 159 13.78 -6.26 -4.21
N CYS A 160 12.55 -5.84 -3.89
CA CYS A 160 11.57 -5.46 -4.90
C CYS A 160 12.05 -4.27 -5.75
N ARG A 161 12.71 -3.26 -5.17
CA ARG A 161 13.29 -2.13 -5.93
C ARG A 161 14.38 -2.61 -6.89
N ASP A 162 15.28 -3.45 -6.41
CA ASP A 162 16.44 -3.94 -7.19
C ASP A 162 15.97 -4.79 -8.39
N GLU A 163 14.89 -5.54 -8.22
CA GLU A 163 14.26 -6.36 -9.27
C GLU A 163 13.21 -5.59 -10.11
N GLY A 164 12.99 -4.29 -9.84
CA GLY A 164 12.01 -3.48 -10.56
C GLY A 164 10.55 -3.91 -10.36
N ILE A 165 10.23 -4.61 -9.28
CA ILE A 165 8.88 -5.09 -8.93
C ILE A 165 8.13 -3.97 -8.21
N PRO A 166 6.98 -3.49 -8.72
CA PRO A 166 6.15 -2.52 -8.02
C PRO A 166 5.53 -3.12 -6.73
N TYR A 167 5.61 -2.38 -5.63
CA TYR A 167 5.08 -2.81 -4.33
C TYR A 167 4.47 -1.63 -3.55
N LEU A 168 3.66 -1.96 -2.54
CA LEU A 168 3.12 -1.02 -1.55
C LEU A 168 3.45 -1.52 -0.13
N VAL A 169 3.89 -0.62 0.75
CA VAL A 169 4.06 -0.94 2.17
C VAL A 169 2.97 -0.24 2.98
N GLU A 170 2.30 -0.99 3.84
CA GLU A 170 1.26 -0.52 4.74
C GLU A 170 1.64 -0.86 6.19
N ILE A 171 1.61 0.12 7.10
CA ILE A 171 1.78 -0.17 8.53
C ILE A 171 0.49 -0.77 9.07
N SER A 172 0.60 -1.89 9.77
CA SER A 172 -0.54 -2.56 10.39
C SER A 172 -1.27 -1.64 11.38
N ARG A 173 -2.56 -1.91 11.62
CA ARG A 173 -3.38 -1.10 12.54
C ARG A 173 -2.83 -1.08 13.97
N SER A 174 -2.13 -2.13 14.42
CA SER A 174 -1.51 -2.15 15.76
C SER A 174 -0.31 -1.21 15.85
N GLY A 175 0.26 -0.78 14.72
CA GLY A 175 1.53 -0.05 14.66
C GLY A 175 2.75 -0.93 14.96
N ALA A 176 2.55 -2.23 15.18
CA ALA A 176 3.57 -3.20 15.60
C ALA A 176 3.97 -4.18 14.49
N GLY A 177 3.69 -3.82 13.23
CA GLY A 177 3.94 -4.65 12.07
C GLY A 177 3.62 -3.91 10.79
N ALA A 178 3.90 -4.53 9.64
CA ALA A 178 3.57 -4.00 8.32
C ALA A 178 3.24 -5.11 7.33
N HIS A 179 2.47 -4.76 6.30
CA HIS A 179 2.26 -5.59 5.13
C HIS A 179 3.03 -5.02 3.95
N LEU A 180 3.67 -5.88 3.17
CA LEU A 180 4.13 -5.57 1.82
C LEU A 180 3.18 -6.22 0.82
N TRP A 181 2.63 -5.41 -0.07
CA TRP A 181 1.69 -5.81 -1.10
C TRP A 181 2.33 -5.76 -2.48
N VAL A 182 2.07 -6.79 -3.29
CA VAL A 182 2.37 -6.81 -4.73
C VAL A 182 1.08 -7.11 -5.48
N PHE A 183 0.77 -6.32 -6.51
CA PHE A 183 -0.48 -6.42 -7.28
C PHE A 183 -0.19 -6.83 -8.73
N PHE A 184 -1.08 -7.64 -9.30
CA PHE A 184 -0.95 -8.20 -10.63
C PHE A 184 -2.15 -7.80 -11.50
N SER A 185 -1.89 -7.46 -12.76
CA SER A 185 -2.95 -7.14 -13.74
C SER A 185 -3.76 -8.38 -14.12
N GLU A 186 -3.10 -9.53 -14.16
CA GLU A 186 -3.66 -10.84 -14.46
C GLU A 186 -3.63 -11.73 -13.20
N SER A 187 -4.61 -12.61 -13.07
CA SER A 187 -4.64 -13.56 -11.97
C SER A 187 -3.57 -14.63 -12.16
N PHE A 188 -2.92 -15.02 -11.06
CA PHE A 188 -1.97 -16.13 -11.05
C PHE A 188 -2.49 -17.25 -10.15
N MET A 189 -2.19 -18.49 -10.53
CA MET A 189 -2.61 -19.68 -9.77
C MET A 189 -1.70 -19.87 -8.56
N LEU A 190 -2.29 -20.00 -7.37
CA LEU A 190 -1.54 -20.42 -6.19
C LEU A 190 -1.25 -21.91 -6.30
N ARG A 191 0.03 -22.25 -6.42
CA ARG A 191 0.50 -23.62 -6.25
C ARG A 191 1.02 -23.77 -4.82
N PRO A 192 0.54 -24.75 -4.05
CA PRO A 192 1.12 -25.05 -2.75
C PRO A 192 2.62 -25.32 -2.95
N LEU A 193 3.46 -24.51 -2.32
CA LEU A 193 4.86 -24.87 -2.19
C LEU A 193 4.89 -26.08 -1.24
N SER A 194 5.22 -27.24 -1.79
CA SER A 194 5.58 -28.40 -0.98
C SER A 194 6.95 -28.14 -0.36
N VAL A 195 6.99 -27.27 0.65
CA VAL A 195 8.15 -27.13 1.52
C VAL A 195 8.06 -28.31 2.47
N LYS A 196 8.87 -29.35 2.23
CA LYS A 196 9.05 -30.39 3.25
C LYS A 196 9.62 -29.72 4.49
N PRO A 197 9.07 -30.02 5.70
CA PRO A 197 9.54 -29.44 6.95
C PRO A 197 11.02 -29.76 7.21
#